data_AF-A0A6L5PHY7-F1
#
_entry.id   AF-A0A6L5PHY7-F1
#
_cell.length_a   1.000
_cell.length_b   1.000
_cell.length_c   1.000
_cell.angle_alpha   90.00
_cell.angle_beta   90.00
_cell.angle_gamma   90.00
#
_symmetry.space_group_name_H-M   'P 1'
#
loop_
_entity.id
_entity.type
_entity.pdbx_description
1 polymer ?
#
loop_
_entity_poly.entity_id
_entity_poly.type
_entity_poly.pdbx_seq_one_letter_code
_entity_poly.pdbx_strand_id
1 'polypeptide(L)'
;MTEHPTLAPDDADETPAAAPVFNADVPHATPERPLSEAARRALQEAADRRAAETTVQADTEYGGPTGPEPTRFGDWEKKGLAVDF
;
A
#
# COMPACT_ATOMS: atom_id res chain seq x y z
N MET A 1 23.01 17.60 40.65
CA MET A 1 22.40 16.27 40.91
C MET A 1 21.11 16.25 40.11
N THR A 2 20.95 15.19 39.32
CA THR A 2 19.76 14.79 38.55
C THR A 2 18.48 15.00 39.38
N GLU A 3 17.32 15.20 38.77
CA GLU A 3 16.15 14.28 38.77
C GLU A 3 15.00 14.95 37.99
N HIS A 4 14.59 14.33 36.87
CA HIS A 4 13.23 14.46 36.33
C HIS A 4 12.35 13.43 37.05
N PRO A 5 11.05 13.71 37.25
CA PRO A 5 10.12 12.97 36.40
C PRO A 5 8.96 13.83 35.87
N THR A 6 8.73 13.65 34.58
CA THR A 6 7.52 13.98 33.83
C THR A 6 6.32 13.24 34.41
N LEU A 7 5.22 13.96 34.66
CA LEU A 7 3.89 13.37 34.75
C LEU A 7 3.03 14.07 33.69
N ALA A 8 2.97 13.49 32.49
CA ALA A 8 1.90 13.79 31.55
C ALA A 8 0.65 13.04 32.03
N PRO A 9 -0.53 13.66 32.06
CA PRO A 9 -1.76 12.90 32.26
C PRO A 9 -1.96 11.95 31.08
N ASP A 10 -2.25 10.69 31.42
CA ASP A 10 -2.90 9.71 30.56
C ASP A 10 -4.21 10.29 30.03
N ASP A 11 -4.17 10.91 28.85
CA ASP A 11 -5.36 11.03 28.01
C ASP A 11 -5.44 9.74 27.19
N ALA A 12 -6.13 8.78 27.81
CA ALA A 12 -6.55 7.53 27.24
C ALA A 12 -7.25 7.76 25.89
N ASP A 13 -6.75 7.05 24.87
CA ASP A 13 -7.58 6.31 23.91
C ASP A 13 -8.82 7.05 23.40
N GLU A 14 -8.62 8.14 22.65
CA GLU A 14 -9.64 8.60 21.72
C GLU A 14 -9.48 7.82 20.41
N THR A 15 -9.85 6.53 20.45
CA THR A 15 -10.17 5.78 19.23
C THR A 15 -11.32 6.51 18.54
N PRO A 16 -11.12 7.14 17.35
CA PRO A 16 -12.25 7.70 16.65
C PRO A 16 -13.17 6.55 16.25
N ALA A 17 -14.44 6.65 16.65
CA ALA A 17 -15.46 5.65 16.42
C ALA A 17 -15.36 5.07 14.99
N ALA A 18 -15.04 3.77 14.92
CA ALA A 18 -14.74 3.08 13.68
C ALA A 18 -15.90 3.24 12.68
N ALA A 19 -15.64 3.98 11.60
CA ALA A 19 -16.54 4.03 10.45
C ALA A 19 -16.80 2.60 9.95
N PRO A 20 -18.00 2.32 9.39
CA PRO A 20 -18.31 0.99 8.87
C PRO A 20 -17.28 0.59 7.79
N VAL A 21 -16.55 -0.48 8.06
CA VAL A 21 -15.53 -1.03 7.16
C VAL A 21 -16.23 -1.93 6.14
N PHE A 22 -16.37 -1.48 4.89
CA PHE A 22 -17.21 -2.16 3.90
C PHE A 22 -16.55 -3.40 3.27
N ASN A 23 -15.21 -3.49 3.28
CA ASN A 23 -14.46 -4.54 2.57
C ASN A 23 -13.30 -5.10 3.40
N ALA A 24 -13.50 -5.26 4.72
CA ALA A 24 -12.46 -5.75 5.63
C ALA A 24 -11.92 -7.14 5.24
N ASP A 25 -12.74 -7.94 4.56
CA ASP A 25 -12.44 -9.30 4.14
C ASP A 25 -11.77 -9.43 2.77
N VAL A 26 -11.71 -8.34 1.98
CA VAL A 26 -11.16 -8.38 0.62
C VAL A 26 -9.73 -7.82 0.62
N PRO A 27 -8.71 -8.62 0.27
CA PRO A 27 -7.33 -8.16 0.26
C PRO A 27 -7.13 -7.03 -0.77
N HIS A 28 -6.39 -5.99 -0.37
CA HIS A 28 -6.10 -4.80 -1.18
C HIS A 28 -7.34 -3.96 -1.56
N ALA A 29 -8.49 -4.15 -0.90
CA ALA A 29 -9.64 -3.27 -1.06
C ALA A 29 -9.52 -2.01 -0.18
N THR A 30 -10.10 -0.90 -0.63
CA THR A 30 -10.25 0.29 0.21
C THR A 30 -11.38 0.06 1.23
N PRO A 31 -11.14 0.28 2.53
CA PRO A 31 -12.12 -0.02 3.58
C PRO A 31 -13.32 0.94 3.58
N GLU A 32 -13.12 2.18 3.12
CA GLU A 32 -14.08 3.28 3.23
C GLU A 32 -15.14 3.30 2.12
N ARG A 33 -14.97 2.52 1.05
CA ARG A 33 -15.83 2.59 -0.13
C ARG A 33 -16.45 1.23 -0.45
N PRO A 34 -17.79 1.08 -0.43
CA PRO A 34 -18.41 -0.20 -0.75
C PRO A 34 -18.09 -0.62 -2.20
N LEU A 35 -17.72 -1.88 -2.37
CA LEU A 35 -17.44 -2.47 -3.68
C LEU A 35 -18.68 -3.18 -4.25
N SER A 36 -18.81 -3.18 -5.57
CA SER A 36 -19.76 -4.07 -6.25
C SER A 36 -19.31 -5.53 -6.13
N GLU A 37 -20.24 -6.48 -6.28
CA GLU A 37 -19.93 -7.92 -6.25
C GLU A 37 -18.85 -8.30 -7.27
N ALA A 38 -18.96 -7.76 -8.49
CA ALA A 38 -17.97 -7.97 -9.55
C ALA A 38 -16.57 -7.47 -9.15
N ALA A 39 -16.49 -6.30 -8.49
CA ALA A 39 -15.22 -5.75 -8.03
C ALA A 39 -14.61 -6.59 -6.89
N ARG A 40 -15.43 -7.07 -5.95
CA ARG A 40 -14.97 -7.97 -4.87
C ARG A 40 -14.40 -9.27 -5.46
N ARG A 41 -15.11 -9.88 -6.41
CA ARG A 41 -14.65 -11.10 -7.09
C ARG A 41 -13.33 -10.89 -7.83
N ALA A 42 -13.19 -9.78 -8.55
CA ALA A 42 -11.97 -9.46 -9.29
C ALA A 42 -10.76 -9.29 -8.37
N LEU A 43 -10.93 -8.61 -7.23
CA LEU A 43 -9.86 -8.43 -6.25
C LEU A 43 -9.46 -9.74 -5.59
N GLN A 44 -10.43 -10.60 -5.26
CA GLN A 44 -10.16 -11.91 -4.70
C GLN A 44 -9.37 -12.79 -5.67
N GLU A 45 -9.80 -12.88 -6.92
CA GLU A 45 -9.08 -13.65 -7.95
C GLU A 45 -7.65 -13.11 -8.17
N ALA A 46 -7.47 -11.78 -8.16
CA ALA A 46 -6.14 -11.17 -8.27
C ALA A 46 -5.26 -11.47 -7.05
N ALA A 47 -5.84 -11.59 -5.85
CA ALA A 47 -5.12 -12.01 -4.66
C ALA A 47 -4.73 -13.49 -4.74
N ASP A 48 -5.65 -14.36 -5.17
CA ASP A 48 -5.38 -15.79 -5.35
C ASP A 48 -4.29 -16.01 -6.41
N ARG A 49 -4.30 -15.23 -7.51
CA ARG A 49 -3.24 -15.27 -8.54
C ARG A 49 -1.88 -14.86 -7.98
N ARG A 50 -1.81 -13.76 -7.21
CA ARG A 50 -0.56 -13.32 -6.55
C ARG A 50 -0.06 -14.31 -5.52
N ALA A 51 -0.95 -14.98 -4.80
CA ALA A 51 -0.58 -16.03 -3.85
C ALA A 51 -0.05 -17.30 -4.54
N ALA A 52 -0.54 -17.60 -5.75
CA ALA A 52 -0.10 -18.72 -6.56
C ALA A 52 1.17 -18.42 -7.38
N GLU A 53 1.45 -17.14 -7.66
CA GLU A 53 2.68 -16.72 -8.32
C GLU A 53 3.89 -17.02 -7.44
N THR A 54 4.78 -17.88 -7.93
CA THR A 54 6.10 -18.04 -7.34
C THR A 54 6.88 -16.76 -7.60
N THR A 55 7.12 -15.96 -6.56
CA THR A 55 8.09 -14.87 -6.62
C THR A 55 9.44 -15.45 -7.01
N VAL A 56 9.82 -15.27 -8.27
CA VAL A 56 11.21 -15.43 -8.68
C VAL A 56 11.96 -14.32 -7.95
N GLN A 57 12.72 -14.70 -6.93
CA GLN A 57 13.66 -13.80 -6.26
C GLN A 57 14.72 -13.45 -7.30
N ALA A 58 14.47 -12.43 -8.10
CA ALA A 58 15.48 -11.80 -8.91
C ALA A 58 16.44 -11.06 -7.97
N ASP A 59 17.73 -11.07 -8.29
CA ASP A 59 18.71 -10.26 -7.58
C ASP A 59 18.25 -8.80 -7.59
N THR A 60 18.42 -8.13 -6.45
CA THR A 60 18.08 -6.71 -6.36
C THR A 60 18.96 -5.92 -7.31
N GLU A 61 18.34 -5.16 -8.21
CA GLU A 61 19.04 -4.26 -9.11
C GLU A 61 19.57 -3.04 -8.32
N TYR A 62 20.88 -2.80 -8.38
CA TYR A 62 21.52 -1.66 -7.74
C TYR A 62 21.78 -0.57 -8.78
N GLY A 63 21.30 0.65 -8.51
CA GLY A 63 21.50 1.81 -9.39
C GLY A 63 20.48 1.92 -10.53
N GLY A 64 19.57 0.97 -10.67
CA GLY A 64 18.42 1.05 -11.58
C GLY A 64 17.23 1.83 -11.00
N PRO A 65 16.24 2.21 -11.83
CA PRO A 65 15.00 2.82 -11.36
C PRO A 65 14.22 1.84 -10.48
N THR A 66 13.53 2.35 -9.46
CA THR A 66 12.64 1.51 -8.65
C THR A 66 11.46 1.03 -9.49
N GLY A 67 11.42 -0.26 -9.79
CA GLY A 67 10.31 -0.90 -10.50
C GLY A 67 10.59 -1.18 -11.98
N PRO A 68 9.57 -1.53 -12.77
CA PRO A 68 9.72 -1.84 -14.17
C PRO A 68 10.36 -0.69 -14.97
N GLU A 69 11.25 -1.06 -15.87
CA GLU A 69 12.07 -0.14 -16.66
C GLU A 69 11.17 0.83 -17.47
N PRO A 70 11.26 2.17 -17.25
CA PRO A 70 10.32 3.15 -17.77
C PRO A 70 10.34 3.25 -19.31
N THR A 71 11.48 2.98 -19.95
CA THR A 71 11.60 2.92 -21.42
C THR A 71 10.74 1.81 -22.01
N ARG A 72 10.49 0.74 -21.25
CA ARG A 72 9.65 -0.39 -21.66
C ARG A 72 8.13 -0.11 -21.62
N PHE A 73 7.68 0.91 -20.88
CA PHE A 73 6.26 1.17 -20.64
C PHE A 73 5.80 2.60 -21.02
N GLY A 74 6.66 3.41 -21.62
CA GLY A 74 6.32 4.78 -22.06
C GLY A 74 6.22 5.79 -20.93
N ASP A 75 6.74 5.46 -19.74
CA ASP A 75 6.68 6.30 -18.54
C ASP A 75 7.92 7.19 -18.45
N TRP A 76 8.08 8.07 -19.44
CA TRP A 76 9.18 9.05 -19.48
C TRP A 76 8.92 10.23 -18.54
N GLU A 77 7.86 10.16 -17.74
CA GLU A 77 7.42 11.26 -16.88
C GLU A 77 7.74 11.00 -15.41
N LYS A 78 8.57 11.86 -14.83
CA LYS A 78 8.78 11.89 -13.37
C LYS A 78 8.07 13.11 -12.80
N LYS A 79 7.02 12.88 -12.01
CA LYS A 79 6.16 13.96 -11.46
C LYS A 79 5.49 14.83 -12.54
N GLY A 80 5.10 14.22 -13.67
CA GLY A 80 4.44 14.92 -14.79
C GLY A 80 5.37 15.78 -15.65
N LEU A 81 6.69 15.55 -15.54
CA LEU A 81 7.70 16.18 -16.38
C LEU A 81 8.38 15.09 -17.19
N ALA A 82 8.41 15.24 -18.50
CA ALA A 82 9.23 14.40 -19.37
C ALA A 82 10.71 14.61 -19.00
N VAL A 83 11.39 13.53 -18.60
CA VAL A 83 12.81 13.55 -18.20
C VAL A 83 13.57 12.59 -19.11
N ASP A 84 14.67 13.07 -19.69
CA ASP A 84 15.64 12.30 -20.46
C ASP A 84 17.01 12.45 -19.76
N PHE A 85 17.73 11.32 -19.62
CA PHE A 85 19.01 11.07 -18.89
C PHE A 85 19.12 11.54 -17.42
#